data_AF-A0A9X3WGV6-F1
#
_entry.id   AF-A0A9X3WGV6-F1
#
_cell.length_a   1.000
_cell.length_b   1.000
_cell.length_c   1.000
_cell.angle_alpha   90.00
_cell.angle_beta   90.00
_cell.angle_gamma   90.00
#
_symmetry.space_group_name_H-M   'P 1'
#
loop_
_entity.id
_entity.type
_entity.pdbx_description
1 polymer ?
#
loop_
_entity_poly.entity_id
_entity_poly.type
_entity_poly.pdbx_seq_one_letter_code
_entity_poly.pdbx_strand_id
1 'polypeptide(L)'
;MRFIQNKWLFLSANLLGIILYTLVVGNNLLLSMINTLFYVGFFYLTCSLLMFTIKGKFFDGIVYGFRKVAASFSRPVFDEEENKPQPSERISKPVLTFFLFQGTFLTIIMVILLTIYYM
;
A
#
# COMPACT_ATOMS: atom_id res chain seq x y z
N MET A 1 9.41 0.67 -16.84
CA MET A 1 9.27 1.01 -15.41
C MET A 1 10.56 0.70 -14.65
N ARG A 2 11.59 1.56 -14.75
CA ARG A 2 12.89 1.38 -14.07
C ARG A 2 12.94 2.03 -12.67
N PHE A 3 11.99 2.92 -12.37
CA PHE A 3 11.93 3.67 -11.11
C PHE A 3 11.56 2.83 -9.88
N ILE A 4 10.82 1.73 -10.03
CA ILE A 4 10.41 0.86 -8.90
C ILE A 4 11.57 -0.05 -8.42
N GLN A 5 12.68 -0.11 -9.15
CA GLN A 5 13.77 -1.05 -8.82
C GLN A 5 14.55 -0.65 -7.58
N ASN A 6 14.64 0.65 -7.25
CA ASN A 6 15.49 1.13 -6.17
C ASN A 6 14.70 1.47 -4.90
N LYS A 7 14.11 0.44 -4.27
CA LYS A 7 13.28 0.55 -3.05
C LYS A 7 13.99 1.31 -1.91
N TRP A 8 15.31 1.12 -1.79
CA TRP A 8 16.16 1.77 -0.81
C TRP A 8 16.31 3.28 -1.04
N LEU A 9 16.42 3.72 -2.29
CA LEU A 9 16.51 5.14 -2.62
C LEU A 9 15.20 5.87 -2.30
N PHE A 10 14.06 5.22 -2.54
CA PHE A 10 12.75 5.77 -2.13
C PHE A 10 12.58 5.81 -0.62
N LEU A 11 13.13 4.82 0.10
CA LEU A 11 13.10 4.83 1.57
C LEU A 11 13.96 5.96 2.11
N SER A 12 15.19 6.14 1.59
CA SER A 12 16.06 7.23 2.03
C SER A 12 15.48 8.61 1.69
N ALA A 13 14.86 8.76 0.51
CA ALA A 13 14.16 9.99 0.15
C ALA A 13 12.97 10.28 1.07
N ASN A 14 12.18 9.27 1.44
CA ASN A 14 11.10 9.42 2.42
C ASN A 14 11.64 9.85 3.79
N LEU A 15 12.67 9.16 4.29
CA LEU A 15 13.28 9.49 5.58
C LEU A 15 13.86 10.90 5.59
N LEU A 16 14.56 11.30 4.52
CA LEU A 16 15.07 12.66 4.37
C LEU A 16 13.93 13.69 4.39
N GLY A 17 12.85 13.44 3.64
CA GLY A 17 11.68 14.32 3.61
C GLY A 17 11.02 14.45 4.99
N ILE A 18 10.90 13.35 5.73
CA ILE A 18 10.36 13.35 7.10
C ILE A 18 11.27 14.14 8.05
N ILE A 19 12.58 13.91 8.00
CA ILE A 19 13.54 14.66 8.83
C ILE A 19 13.42 16.16 8.54
N LEU A 20 13.47 16.57 7.28
CA LEU A 20 13.35 17.97 6.88
C LEU A 20 12.01 18.58 7.33
N TYR A 21 10.90 17.87 7.13
CA TYR A 21 9.58 18.33 7.57
C TYR A 21 9.53 18.56 9.08
N THR A 22 10.06 17.61 9.87
CA THR A 22 10.03 17.71 11.34
C THR A 22 10.96 18.78 11.89
N LEU A 23 12.07 19.09 11.20
CA LEU A 23 12.96 20.19 11.56
C LEU A 23 12.31 21.56 11.34
N VAL A 24 11.43 21.69 10.35
CA VAL A 24 10.77 22.96 10.01
C VAL A 24 9.49 23.19 10.82
N VAL A 25 8.70 22.13 11.04
CA VAL A 25 7.33 22.23 11.60
C VAL A 25 7.23 21.74 13.04
N GLY A 26 8.18 20.90 13.50
CA GLY A 26 8.06 20.20 14.77
C GLY A 26 8.44 21.05 15.97
N ASN A 27 7.51 21.22 16.92
CA ASN A 27 7.80 21.85 18.22
C ASN A 27 8.64 20.93 19.13
N ASN A 28 8.33 19.64 19.15
CA ASN A 28 9.13 18.60 19.79
C ASN A 28 9.62 17.67 18.69
N LEU A 29 10.93 17.69 18.41
CA LEU A 29 11.53 16.97 17.28
C LEU A 29 11.22 15.47 17.33
N LEU A 30 11.42 14.83 18.49
CA LEU A 30 11.25 13.39 18.65
C LEU A 30 9.79 12.97 18.46
N LEU A 31 8.87 13.64 19.16
CA LEU A 31 7.44 13.35 19.04
C LEU A 31 6.91 13.63 17.62
N SER A 32 7.37 14.72 17.00
CA SER A 32 6.98 15.09 15.63
C SER A 32 7.50 14.07 14.61
N MET A 33 8.72 13.54 14.80
CA MET A 33 9.25 12.44 13.99
C MET A 33 8.42 11.18 14.13
N ILE A 34 8.07 10.77 15.35
CA ILE A 34 7.22 9.59 15.61
C ILE A 34 5.87 9.74 14.90
N ASN A 35 5.20 10.88 15.09
CA ASN A 35 3.89 11.13 14.48
C ASN A 35 3.97 11.13 12.95
N THR A 36 4.97 11.78 12.38
CA THR A 36 5.11 11.84 10.91
C THR A 36 5.42 10.46 10.33
N LEU A 37 6.32 9.69 10.96
CA LEU A 37 6.60 8.31 10.57
C LEU A 37 5.36 7.43 10.68
N PHE A 38 4.53 7.62 11.72
CA PHE A 38 3.28 6.92 11.89
C PHE A 38 2.31 7.21 10.74
N TYR A 39 2.05 8.48 10.42
CA TYR A 39 1.09 8.83 9.35
C TYR A 39 1.55 8.33 7.98
N VAL A 40 2.83 8.51 7.65
CA VAL A 40 3.39 8.07 6.36
C VAL A 40 3.44 6.55 6.28
N GLY A 41 3.91 5.88 7.34
CA GLY A 41 3.94 4.41 7.43
C GLY A 41 2.54 3.79 7.36
N PHE A 42 1.58 4.38 8.07
CA PHE A 42 0.18 3.98 8.04
C PHE A 42 -0.39 4.05 6.62
N PHE A 43 -0.16 5.15 5.90
CA PHE A 43 -0.57 5.27 4.50
C PHE A 43 -0.02 4.13 3.63
N TYR A 44 1.29 3.87 3.70
CA TYR A 44 1.91 2.79 2.93
C TYR A 44 1.35 1.40 3.31
N LEU A 45 1.12 1.14 4.59
CA LEU A 45 0.53 -0.13 5.05
C LEU A 45 -0.92 -0.28 4.60
N THR A 46 -1.75 0.76 4.71
CA THR A 46 -3.14 0.71 4.26
C THR A 46 -3.22 0.44 2.76
N CYS A 47 -2.45 1.17 1.94
CA CYS A 47 -2.37 0.91 0.50
C CYS A 47 -1.90 -0.52 0.20
N SER A 48 -0.93 -1.02 0.97
CA SER A 48 -0.42 -2.38 0.84
C SER A 48 -1.47 -3.43 1.13
N LEU A 49 -2.21 -3.28 2.24
CA LEU A 49 -3.29 -4.17 2.66
C LEU A 49 -4.42 -4.19 1.62
N LEU A 50 -4.83 -3.02 1.12
CA LEU A 50 -5.83 -2.92 0.05
C LEU A 50 -5.38 -3.66 -1.20
N MET A 51 -4.15 -3.40 -1.66
CA MET A 51 -3.59 -4.08 -2.83
C MET A 51 -3.41 -5.58 -2.60
N PHE A 52 -3.07 -6.01 -1.39
CA PHE A 52 -2.96 -7.42 -1.02
C PHE A 52 -4.30 -8.13 -1.16
N THR A 53 -5.38 -7.54 -0.63
CA THR A 53 -6.74 -8.10 -0.76
C THR A 53 -7.21 -8.13 -2.22
N ILE A 54 -6.95 -7.08 -3.00
CA ILE A 54 -7.28 -7.05 -4.44
C ILE A 54 -6.53 -8.14 -5.19
N LYS A 55 -5.22 -8.26 -4.96
CA LYS A 55 -4.37 -9.23 -5.64
C LYS A 55 -4.62 -10.67 -5.19
N GLY A 56 -5.05 -10.88 -3.95
CA GLY A 56 -5.35 -12.19 -3.36
C GLY A 56 -6.57 -12.91 -3.97
N LYS A 57 -7.08 -12.44 -5.11
CA LYS A 57 -8.26 -12.98 -5.81
C LYS A 57 -9.58 -12.93 -5.01
N PHE A 58 -9.58 -12.24 -3.86
CA PHE A 58 -10.80 -12.04 -3.05
C PHE A 58 -11.91 -11.38 -3.89
N PHE A 59 -11.55 -10.29 -4.59
CA PHE A 59 -12.48 -9.60 -5.46
C PHE A 59 -12.80 -10.37 -6.75
N ASP A 60 -11.89 -11.22 -7.23
CA ASP A 60 -12.17 -12.09 -8.38
C ASP A 60 -13.28 -13.09 -8.05
N GLY A 61 -13.27 -13.65 -6.84
CA GLY A 61 -14.34 -14.54 -6.37
C GLY A 61 -15.70 -13.84 -6.27
N ILE A 62 -15.72 -12.59 -5.79
CA ILE A 62 -16.94 -11.76 -5.74
C ILE A 62 -17.47 -11.49 -7.15
N VAL A 63 -16.59 -11.02 -8.06
CA VAL A 63 -16.94 -10.74 -9.46
C VAL A 63 -17.44 -12.00 -10.16
N TYR A 64 -16.81 -13.15 -9.94
CA TYR A 64 -17.27 -14.43 -10.46
C TYR A 64 -18.67 -14.79 -9.97
N GLY A 65 -18.97 -14.59 -8.68
CA GLY A 65 -20.30 -14.80 -8.10
C GLY A 65 -21.37 -13.94 -8.77
N PHE A 66 -21.12 -12.63 -8.91
CA PHE A 66 -22.04 -11.72 -9.59
C PHE A 66 -22.22 -12.07 -11.07
N ARG A 67 -21.14 -12.43 -11.78
CA ARG A 67 -21.21 -12.90 -13.17
C ARG A 67 -22.10 -14.12 -13.29
N LYS A 68 -21.92 -15.13 -12.43
CA LYS A 68 -22.74 -16.35 -12.46
C LYS A 68 -24.22 -16.06 -12.22
N VAL A 69 -24.54 -15.12 -11.33
CA VAL A 69 -25.93 -14.69 -11.09
C VAL A 69 -26.49 -13.95 -12.29
N ALA A 70 -25.76 -12.97 -12.85
CA ALA A 70 -26.19 -12.23 -14.03
C ALA A 70 -26.41 -13.15 -15.27
N ALA A 71 -25.64 -14.25 -15.38
CA ALA A 71 -25.78 -15.25 -16.44
C ALA A 71 -27.11 -15.98 -16.41
N SER A 72 -27.64 -16.17 -15.21
CA SER A 72 -28.95 -16.78 -15.02
C SER A 72 -30.10 -15.88 -15.50
N PHE A 73 -29.88 -14.56 -15.63
CA PHE A 73 -30.91 -13.59 -16.01
C PHE A 73 -30.81 -13.12 -17.47
N SER A 74 -29.63 -13.16 -18.10
CA SER A 74 -29.43 -12.64 -19.47
C SER A 74 -28.25 -13.32 -20.18
N ARG A 75 -28.51 -14.15 -21.19
CA ARG A 75 -27.51 -14.92 -21.96
C ARG A 75 -26.54 -14.10 -22.85
N PRO A 76 -26.94 -13.01 -23.54
CA PRO A 76 -26.07 -12.39 -24.55
C PRO A 76 -25.01 -11.41 -24.01
N VAL A 77 -24.93 -11.17 -22.69
CA VAL A 77 -23.99 -10.20 -22.08
C VAL A 77 -22.66 -10.85 -21.65
N PHE A 78 -22.54 -12.18 -21.74
CA PHE A 78 -21.41 -12.94 -21.19
C PHE A 78 -20.14 -12.89 -22.04
N ASP A 79 -20.28 -12.88 -23.35
CA ASP A 79 -19.15 -13.06 -24.28
C ASP A 79 -18.26 -11.80 -24.37
N GLU A 80 -18.80 -10.60 -24.11
CA GLU A 80 -18.01 -9.36 -24.08
C GLU A 80 -17.24 -9.13 -22.77
N GLU A 81 -17.64 -9.77 -21.67
CA GLU A 81 -17.01 -9.57 -20.35
C GLU A 81 -15.89 -10.55 -20.01
N GLU A 82 -15.77 -11.65 -20.77
CA GLU A 82 -14.72 -12.65 -20.59
C GLU A 82 -13.32 -12.09 -20.87
N ASN A 83 -13.21 -11.09 -21.76
CA ASN A 83 -11.94 -10.44 -22.11
C ASN A 83 -11.50 -9.31 -21.17
N LYS A 84 -12.28 -8.98 -20.12
CA LYS A 84 -11.89 -7.92 -19.16
C LYS A 84 -10.89 -8.46 -18.12
N PRO A 85 -9.75 -7.77 -17.88
CA PRO A 85 -8.77 -8.21 -16.90
C PRO A 85 -9.37 -8.26 -15.51
N GLN A 86 -9.08 -9.34 -14.79
CA GLN A 86 -9.61 -9.57 -13.44
C GLN A 86 -9.06 -8.51 -12.47
N PRO A 87 -9.81 -8.13 -11.43
CA PRO A 87 -9.33 -7.19 -10.41
C PRO A 87 -7.92 -7.50 -9.90
N SER A 88 -7.56 -8.77 -9.71
CA SER A 88 -6.23 -9.20 -9.28
C SER A 88 -5.10 -8.93 -10.28
N GLU A 89 -5.41 -8.90 -11.58
CA GLU A 89 -4.46 -8.65 -12.67
C GLU A 89 -4.12 -7.16 -12.81
N ARG A 90 -4.99 -6.28 -12.30
CA ARG A 90 -4.77 -4.83 -12.30
C ARG A 90 -3.63 -4.39 -11.37
N ILE A 91 -3.29 -5.20 -10.36
CA ILE A 91 -2.24 -4.88 -9.39
C ILE A 91 -0.97 -5.68 -9.68
N SER A 92 0.10 -4.98 -10.07
CA SER A 92 1.40 -5.62 -10.32
C SER A 92 2.08 -6.09 -9.01
N LYS A 93 2.79 -7.24 -9.07
CA LYS A 93 3.57 -7.78 -7.93
C LYS A 93 4.62 -6.76 -7.42
N PRO A 94 5.38 -6.08 -8.30
CA PRO A 94 6.41 -5.13 -7.86
C PRO A 94 5.85 -3.96 -7.04
N VAL A 95 4.69 -3.41 -7.44
CA VAL A 95 4.06 -2.29 -6.72
C VAL A 95 3.61 -2.71 -5.32
N LEU A 96 2.93 -3.86 -5.19
CA LEU A 96 2.55 -4.38 -3.86
C LEU A 96 3.77 -4.55 -2.95
N THR A 97 4.84 -5.20 -3.44
CA THR A 97 6.06 -5.42 -2.65
C THR A 97 6.86 -4.13 -2.40
N PHE A 98 6.62 -3.06 -3.16
CA PHE A 98 7.22 -1.75 -2.91
C PHE A 98 6.50 -1.06 -1.75
N PHE A 99 5.17 -0.97 -1.79
CA PHE A 99 4.39 -0.36 -0.73
C PHE A 99 4.54 -1.12 0.60
N LEU A 100 4.56 -2.46 0.57
CA LEU A 100 4.78 -3.26 1.77
C LEU A 100 6.16 -2.99 2.37
N PHE A 101 7.19 -2.92 1.53
CA PHE A 101 8.54 -2.63 1.99
C PHE A 101 8.64 -1.26 2.68
N GLN A 102 8.09 -0.21 2.05
CA GLN A 102 8.08 1.14 2.64
C GLN A 102 7.30 1.17 3.96
N GLY A 103 6.08 0.63 3.97
CA GLY A 103 5.22 0.62 5.16
C GLY A 103 5.87 -0.13 6.33
N THR A 104 6.42 -1.32 6.09
CA THR A 104 7.07 -2.12 7.13
C THR A 104 8.30 -1.42 7.70
N PHE A 105 9.20 -0.89 6.87
CA PHE A 105 10.41 -0.23 7.36
C PHE A 105 10.10 1.05 8.15
N LEU A 106 9.20 1.89 7.64
CA LEU A 106 8.78 3.10 8.36
C LEU A 106 8.13 2.77 9.70
N THR A 107 7.34 1.69 9.75
CA THR A 107 6.71 1.23 11.00
C THR A 107 7.75 0.70 11.99
N ILE A 108 8.73 -0.10 11.54
CA ILE A 108 9.82 -0.59 12.40
C ILE A 108 10.60 0.60 12.99
N ILE A 109 10.97 1.56 12.16
CA ILE A 109 11.68 2.77 12.61
C ILE A 109 10.82 3.53 13.63
N MET A 110 9.54 3.76 13.33
CA MET A 110 8.61 4.42 14.25
C MET A 110 8.53 3.71 15.60
N VAL A 111 8.40 2.37 15.63
CA VAL A 111 8.34 1.57 16.86
C VAL A 111 9.65 1.70 17.65
N ILE A 112 10.81 1.71 16.99
CA ILE A 112 12.10 1.93 17.65
C ILE A 112 12.15 3.31 18.31
N LEU A 113 11.77 4.38 17.60
CA LEU A 113 11.72 5.73 18.17
C LEU A 113 10.71 5.83 19.31
N LEU A 114 9.57 5.14 19.20
CA LEU A 114 8.55 5.11 20.25
C LEU A 114 9.09 4.44 21.52
N THR A 115 9.81 3.32 21.40
CA THR A 115 10.47 2.67 22.54
C THR A 115 11.47 3.62 23.19
N ILE A 116 12.30 4.30 22.39
CA ILE A 116 13.27 5.29 22.90
C ILE A 116 12.56 6.45 23.62
N TYR A 117 11.41 6.89 23.14
CA TYR A 117 10.64 7.98 23.75
C TYR A 117 10.09 7.63 25.14
N TYR A 118 9.81 6.35 25.40
CA TYR A 118 9.22 5.87 26.65
C TYR A 118 10.23 5.28 27.66
N MET A 119 11.48 5.06 27.25
CA MET A 119 12.58 4.69 28.16
C MET A 119 13.15 5.91 28.85
#